data_AF-A0ABD5DXZ3-F1
#
_entry.id   AF-A0ABD5DXZ3-F1
#
_cell.length_a   1.000
_cell.length_b   1.000
_cell.length_c   1.000
_cell.angle_alpha   90.00
_cell.angle_beta   90.00
_cell.angle_gamma   90.00
#
_symmetry.space_group_name_H-M   'P 1'
#
loop_
_entity.id
_entity.type
_entity.pdbx_description
1 polymer ?
#
loop_
_entity_poly.entity_id
_entity_poly.type
_entity_poly.pdbx_seq_one_letter_code
_entity_poly.pdbx_strand_id
1 'polypeptide(L)' 'MVTLSRLFIHPVKSMRGIGLTHAFADISGLAFDRLFMVTETDGTFITARQFPQMVKFIPAPLHDGLHLT' A
#
# COMPACT_ATOMS: atom_id res chain seq x y z
N MET A 1 8.10 -22.15 -18.13
CA MET A 1 6.77 -21.62 -17.75
C MET A 1 6.99 -20.68 -16.56
N VAL A 2 6.42 -19.49 -16.57
CA VAL A 2 6.57 -18.55 -15.44
C VAL A 2 5.47 -18.83 -14.43
N THR A 3 5.82 -18.93 -13.16
CA THR A 3 4.87 -19.14 -12.06
C THR A 3 4.94 -17.97 -11.09
N LEU A 4 3.77 -17.47 -10.70
CA LEU A 4 3.65 -16.42 -9.70
C LEU A 4 4.03 -16.98 -8.32
N SER A 5 5.06 -16.40 -7.70
CA SER A 5 5.55 -16.87 -6.40
C SER A 5 4.82 -16.23 -5.22
N ARG A 6 4.53 -14.93 -5.28
CA ARG A 6 3.89 -14.15 -4.21
C ARG A 6 3.13 -12.96 -4.78
N LEU A 7 2.09 -12.54 -4.06
CA LEU A 7 1.35 -11.31 -4.32
C LEU A 7 1.49 -10.36 -3.13
N PHE A 8 1.57 -9.07 -3.42
CA PHE A 8 1.61 -8.02 -2.42
C PHE A 8 0.81 -6.80 -2.88
N ILE A 9 0.19 -6.12 -1.93
CA ILE A 9 -0.36 -4.78 -2.09
C ILE A 9 0.24 -3.83 -1.07
N HIS A 10 0.30 -2.54 -1.40
CA HIS A 10 0.74 -1.44 -0.55
C HIS A 10 -0.39 -0.41 -0.46
N PRO A 11 -1.37 -0.59 0.44
CA PRO A 11 -2.54 0.27 0.49
C PRO A 11 -2.23 1.76 0.65
N VAL A 12 -1.18 2.07 1.42
CA VAL A 12 -0.60 3.41 1.51
C VAL A 12 0.74 3.44 0.80
N LYS A 13 0.93 4.42 -0.08
CA LYS A 13 2.21 4.67 -0.74
C LYS A 13 3.34 4.76 0.30
N SER A 14 4.44 4.06 0.03
CA SER A 14 5.65 4.06 0.85
C SER A 14 5.54 3.39 2.24
N MET A 15 4.42 2.74 2.57
CA MET A 15 4.30 1.90 3.76
C MET A 15 4.52 0.41 3.45
N ARG A 16 4.53 -0.42 4.51
CA ARG A 16 4.74 -1.86 4.39
C ARG A 16 3.67 -2.50 3.51
N GLY A 17 4.09 -3.47 2.70
CA GLY A 17 3.19 -4.26 1.88
C GLY A 17 2.53 -5.40 2.66
N ILE A 18 1.31 -5.75 2.26
CA ILE A 18 0.54 -6.88 2.76
C ILE A 18 0.67 -8.03 1.76
N GLY A 19 1.08 -9.20 2.22
CA GLY A 19 1.11 -10.41 1.39
C GLY A 19 -0.29 -10.96 1.16
N LEU A 20 -0.60 -11.34 -0.08
CA LEU A 20 -1.88 -11.90 -0.46
C LEU A 20 -1.73 -13.30 -1.07
N THR A 21 -2.78 -14.11 -0.94
CA THR A 21 -2.90 -15.40 -1.65
C THR A 21 -3.63 -15.26 -2.99
N HIS A 22 -4.44 -14.22 -3.14
CA HIS A 22 -5.22 -13.88 -4.33
C HIS A 22 -5.50 -12.37 -4.32
N ALA A 23 -5.80 -11.81 -5.49
CA ALA A 23 -6.20 -10.41 -5.63
C ALA A 23 -7.10 -10.24 -6.86
N PHE A 24 -8.03 -9.28 -6.80
CA PHE A 24 -8.74 -8.81 -7.97
C PHE A 24 -7.82 -7.88 -8.77
N ALA A 25 -7.63 -8.16 -10.05
CA ALA A 25 -6.87 -7.32 -10.95
C ALA A 25 -7.81 -6.45 -11.77
N ASP A 26 -7.48 -5.16 -11.86
CA ASP A 26 -8.18 -4.18 -12.67
C ASP A 26 -7.16 -3.38 -13.51
N ILE A 27 -7.64 -2.53 -14.42
CA ILE A 27 -6.83 -1.68 -15.28
C ILE A 27 -5.90 -0.75 -14.48
N SER A 28 -6.28 -0.40 -13.25
CA SER A 28 -5.49 0.43 -12.34
C SER A 28 -4.49 -0.35 -11.49
N GLY A 29 -4.52 -1.69 -11.56
CA GLY A 29 -3.69 -2.57 -10.74
C GLY A 29 -4.52 -3.49 -9.85
N LEU A 30 -3.89 -4.04 -8.81
CA LEU A 30 -4.58 -4.90 -7.86
C LEU A 30 -5.52 -4.06 -6.98
N ALA A 31 -6.70 -4.61 -6.67
CA ALA A 31 -7.62 -4.00 -5.73
C ALA A 31 -6.90 -3.67 -4.41
N PHE A 32 -7.15 -2.46 -3.90
CA PHE A 32 -6.55 -1.93 -2.67
C PHE A 32 -5.04 -1.66 -2.71
N ASP A 33 -4.37 -1.75 -3.87
CA ASP A 33 -2.99 -1.29 -4.01
C ASP A 33 -2.93 0.23 -4.23
N ARG A 34 -2.13 0.93 -3.41
CA ARG A 34 -1.82 2.36 -3.51
C ARG A 34 -3.02 3.31 -3.58
N LEU A 35 -4.11 2.98 -2.89
CA LEU A 35 -5.28 3.87 -2.80
C LEU A 35 -5.03 5.14 -1.97
N PHE A 36 -4.09 5.07 -1.03
CA PHE A 36 -3.78 6.17 -0.12
C PHE A 36 -2.35 6.66 -0.30
N MET A 37 -2.14 7.95 0.02
CA MET A 37 -0.83 8.57 0.06
C MET A 37 -0.84 9.64 1.14
N VAL A 38 0.26 9.70 1.91
CA VAL A 38 0.45 10.77 2.89
C VAL A 38 1.03 11.97 2.18
N THR A 39 0.44 13.14 2.43
CA THR A 39 0.91 14.42 1.91
C THR A 39 0.99 15.44 3.03
N GLU A 40 1.80 16.47 2.82
CA GLU A 40 1.61 17.74 3.51
C GLU A 40 0.26 18.35 3.09
N THR A 41 -0.18 19.39 3.81
CA THR A 41 -1.47 20.08 3.53
C THR A 41 -1.51 20.77 2.17
N ASP A 42 -0.34 21.06 1.58
CA ASP A 42 -0.20 21.65 0.24
C ASP A 42 -0.17 20.60 -0.88
N GLY A 43 -0.29 19.31 -0.55
CA GLY A 43 -0.25 18.19 -1.49
C GLY A 43 1.15 17.67 -1.78
N THR A 44 2.20 18.22 -1.16
CA THR A 44 3.57 17.68 -1.29
C THR A 44 3.64 16.26 -0.76
N PHE A 45 4.19 15.34 -1.56
CA PHE A 45 4.21 13.93 -1.20
C PHE A 45 5.23 13.64 -0.10
N ILE A 46 4.78 12.88 0.89
CA ILE A 46 5.62 12.29 1.93
C ILE A 46 5.93 10.85 1.53
N THR A 47 7.22 10.53 1.40
CA THR A 47 7.69 9.22 0.94
C THR A 47 8.75 8.61 1.84
N ALA A 48 8.94 7.30 1.73
CA ALA A 48 9.97 6.59 2.50
C ALA A 48 11.42 7.01 2.16
N ARG A 49 11.63 7.73 1.05
CA ARG A 49 12.94 8.32 0.73
C ARG A 49 13.27 9.50 1.66
N GLN A 50 12.26 10.25 2.07
CA GLN A 50 12.39 11.33 3.05
C GLN A 50 12.30 10.79 4.48
N PHE A 51 11.37 9.86 4.71
CA PHE A 51 11.06 9.31 6.03
C PHE A 51 11.08 7.78 6.02
N PRO A 52 12.26 7.15 6.11
CA PRO A 52 12.38 5.69 6.04
C PRO A 52 11.52 4.93 7.06
N GLN A 53 11.17 5.56 8.19
CA GLN A 53 10.27 4.98 9.19
C GLN A 53 8.87 4.66 8.66
N MET A 54 8.43 5.23 7.54
CA MET A 54 7.13 4.91 6.94
C MET A 54 6.95 3.41 6.68
N VAL A 55 8.04 2.68 6.39
CA VAL A 55 8.01 1.24 6.15
C VAL A 55 7.76 0.40 7.42
N LYS A 56 7.73 1.04 8.60
CA LYS A 56 7.45 0.39 9.89
C LYS A 56 5.96 0.20 10.13
N PHE A 57 5.14 1.12 9.61
CA PHE A 57 3.69 1.07 9.73
C PHE A 57 3.10 -0.06 8.88
N ILE A 58 2.13 -0.76 9.45
CA ILE A 58 1.38 -1.84 8.82
C ILE A 58 -0.01 -1.28 8.49
N PRO A 59 -0.27 -0.92 7.22
CA PRO A 59 -1.60 -0.51 6.81
C PRO A 59 -2.52 -1.71 6.66
N ALA A 60 -3.78 -1.58 7.08
CA ALA A 60 -4.84 -2.56 6.89
C ALA A 60 -6.13 -1.85 6.45
N PRO A 61 -6.55 -2.00 5.19
CA PRO A 61 -7.86 -1.55 4.73
C PRO A 61 -8.95 -2.40 5.41
N LEU A 62 -9.89 -1.74 6.06
CA LEU A 62 -11.06 -2.32 6.69
C LEU A 62 -12.32 -1.73 6.05
N HIS A 63 -13.49 -2.28 6.37
CA HIS A 63 -14.75 -1.80 5.82
C HIS A 63 -15.08 -0.35 6.24
N ASP A 64 -14.52 0.11 7.35
CA ASP A 64 -14.72 1.44 7.95
C ASP A 64 -13.55 2.40 7.71
N GLY A 65 -12.51 1.99 6.97
CA GLY A 65 -11.42 2.86 6.59
C GLY A 65 -10.06 2.17 6.56
N LEU A 66 -9.06 2.84 7.11
CA LEU A 66 -7.67 2.41 7.10
C LEU A 66 -7.12 2.38 8.53
N HIS A 67 -6.75 1.20 9.00
CA HIS A 67 -6.08 1.02 10.28
C HIS A 67 -4.56 0.98 10.08
N LEU A 68 -3.80 1.65 10.96
CA LEU A 68 -2.34 1.69 10.94
C LEU A 68 -1.79 1.20 12.29
N THR A 69 -0.96 0.16 12.26
CA THR A 69 -0.25 -0.37 13.43
C THR A 69 1.26 -0.21 13.32
#